data_AF-A0A0P0GR17-F1
#
_entry.id   AF-A0A0P0GR17-F1
#
_cell.length_a   1.000
_cell.length_b   1.000
_cell.length_c   1.000
_cell.angle_alpha   90.00
_cell.angle_beta   90.00
_cell.angle_gamma   90.00
#
_symmetry.space_group_name_H-M   'P 1'
#
loop_
_entity.id
_entity.type
_entity.pdbx_description
1 polymer ?
#
loop_
_entity_poly.entity_id
_entity_poly.type
_entity_poly.pdbx_seq_one_letter_code
_entity_poly.pdbx_strand_id
1 'polypeptide(L)'
;MKWIRITFLIISAVVLLIIAYAIINSMVSYKYEMEEPPKLYEINIEFAAGYLKSQITWLWCFFGYVAISIIILLRSMFDRKK
;
A
#
# COMPACT_ATOMS: atom_id res chain seq x y z
N MET A 1 -4.68 22.47 -16.29
CA MET A 1 -3.74 21.88 -17.28
C MET A 1 -4.03 20.38 -17.43
N LYS A 2 -4.49 19.90 -18.60
CA LYS A 2 -4.78 18.46 -18.82
C LYS A 2 -3.55 17.58 -18.57
N TRP A 3 -2.36 18.05 -18.99
CA TRP A 3 -1.07 17.38 -18.81
C TRP A 3 -0.71 17.10 -17.34
N ILE A 4 -0.96 18.05 -16.44
CA ILE A 4 -0.68 17.87 -15.00
C ILE A 4 -1.53 16.73 -14.41
N ARG A 5 -2.81 16.64 -14.81
CA ARG A 5 -3.71 15.58 -14.34
C ARG A 5 -3.29 14.20 -14.84
N ILE A 6 -2.91 14.09 -16.11
CA ILE A 6 -2.40 12.84 -16.71
C ILE A 6 -1.12 12.40 -15.99
N THR A 7 -0.19 13.32 -15.75
CA THR A 7 1.06 13.03 -15.03
C THR A 7 0.77 12.50 -13.62
N PHE A 8 -0.17 13.14 -12.92
CA PHE A 8 -0.58 12.72 -11.58
C PHE A 8 -1.23 11.33 -11.57
N LEU A 9 -2.04 10.98 -12.58
CA LEU A 9 -2.58 9.62 -12.73
C LEU A 9 -1.48 8.58 -12.87
N ILE A 10 -0.51 8.82 -13.74
CA ILE A 10 0.58 7.88 -14.01
C ILE A 10 1.38 7.64 -12.71
N ILE A 11 1.75 8.71 -12.00
CA ILE A 11 2.46 8.61 -10.73
C ILE A 11 1.62 7.83 -9.71
N SER A 12 0.33 8.15 -9.59
CA SER A 12 -0.56 7.47 -8.64
C SER A 12 -0.69 5.97 -8.93
N ALA A 13 -0.76 5.58 -10.20
CA ALA A 13 -0.79 4.18 -10.61
C ALA A 13 0.51 3.44 -10.26
N VAL A 14 1.67 4.07 -10.50
CA VAL A 14 2.98 3.51 -10.11
C VAL A 14 3.08 3.35 -8.59
N VAL A 15 2.68 4.37 -7.84
CA VAL A 15 2.65 4.32 -6.36
C VAL A 15 1.75 3.18 -5.88
N LEU A 16 0.59 2.98 -6.50
CA LEU A 16 -0.33 1.91 -6.14
C LEU A 16 0.28 0.51 -6.32
N LEU A 17 1.05 0.29 -7.39
CA LEU A 17 1.80 -0.95 -7.61
C LEU A 17 2.90 -1.17 -6.56
N ILE A 18 3.63 -0.11 -6.20
CA ILE A 18 4.67 -0.17 -5.16
C ILE A 18 4.06 -0.53 -3.81
N ILE A 19 2.92 0.07 -3.45
CA ILE A 19 2.22 -0.24 -2.20
C ILE A 19 1.73 -1.70 -2.20
N ALA A 20 1.15 -2.17 -3.31
CA ALA A 20 0.73 -3.57 -3.43
C ALA A 20 1.90 -4.54 -3.22
N TYR A 21 3.06 -4.26 -3.83
CA TYR A 21 4.27 -5.03 -3.62
C TYR A 21 4.71 -5.02 -2.16
N ALA A 22 4.72 -3.84 -1.52
CA ALA A 22 5.09 -3.69 -0.11
C ALA A 22 4.14 -4.46 0.83
N ILE A 23 2.83 -4.48 0.54
CA ILE A 23 1.84 -5.27 1.29
C ILE A 23 2.16 -6.75 1.18
N ILE A 24 2.34 -7.27 -0.05
CA ILE A 24 2.66 -8.70 -0.28
C ILE A 24 3.95 -9.08 0.46
N ASN A 25 5.00 -8.28 0.32
CA ASN A 25 6.27 -8.54 0.97
C ASN A 25 6.15 -8.52 2.51
N SER A 26 5.38 -7.57 3.05
CA SER A 26 5.14 -7.49 4.50
C SER A 26 4.30 -8.66 5.02
N MET A 27 3.31 -9.13 4.26
CA MET A 27 2.52 -10.32 4.62
C MET A 27 3.35 -11.60 4.57
N VAL A 28 4.24 -11.73 3.58
CA VAL A 28 5.19 -12.86 3.47
C VAL A 28 6.14 -12.86 4.66
N SER A 29 6.75 -11.71 4.99
CA SER A 29 7.59 -11.55 6.18
C SER A 29 6.80 -11.86 7.46
N TYR A 30 5.58 -11.38 7.60
CA TYR A 30 4.75 -11.67 8.78
C TYR A 30 4.51 -13.19 8.96
N LYS A 31 4.18 -13.90 7.88
CA LYS A 31 3.96 -15.34 7.94
C LYS A 31 5.22 -16.11 8.32
N TYR A 32 6.33 -15.88 7.62
CA TYR A 32 7.52 -16.72 7.77
C TYR A 32 8.47 -16.26 8.87
N GLU A 33 8.44 -14.99 9.27
CA GLU A 33 9.36 -14.45 10.27
C GLU A 33 8.70 -14.29 11.65
N MET A 34 7.36 -14.17 11.70
CA MET A 34 6.64 -13.97 12.97
C MET A 34 5.76 -15.17 13.36
N GLU A 35 4.96 -15.72 12.44
CA GLU A 35 4.07 -16.86 12.75
C GLU A 35 4.78 -18.21 12.71
N GLU A 36 5.69 -18.40 11.75
CA GLU A 36 6.47 -19.63 11.56
C GLU A 36 7.98 -19.37 11.65
N PRO A 37 8.48 -18.76 12.75
CA PRO A 37 9.86 -18.32 12.81
C PRO A 37 10.82 -19.51 12.59
N PRO A 38 11.81 -19.39 11.69
CA PRO A 38 12.83 -20.42 11.54
C PRO A 38 13.59 -20.52 12.86
N LYS A 39 13.49 -21.67 13.53
CA LYS A 39 14.05 -21.97 14.85
C LYS A 39 15.43 -21.33 15.04
N LEU A 40 15.50 -20.13 15.62
CA LEU A 40 16.69 -19.45 16.15
C LEU A 40 16.27 -18.04 16.61
N TYR A 41 16.65 -17.69 17.84
CA TYR A 41 16.61 -16.36 18.48
C TYR A 41 15.37 -15.98 19.32
N GLU A 42 15.65 -15.73 20.61
CA GLU A 42 14.78 -15.09 21.62
C GLU A 42 14.62 -13.58 21.34
N ILE A 43 14.20 -13.20 20.14
CA ILE A 43 13.79 -11.82 19.87
C ILE A 43 12.42 -11.62 20.52
N ASN A 44 12.10 -10.42 20.99
CA ASN A 44 10.76 -10.12 21.50
C ASN A 44 9.74 -10.11 20.33
N ILE A 45 9.31 -11.30 19.92
CA ILE A 45 8.47 -11.56 18.73
C ILE A 45 7.15 -10.80 18.82
N GLU A 46 6.62 -10.59 20.02
CA GLU A 46 5.33 -9.91 20.22
C GLU A 46 5.37 -8.44 19.76
N PHE A 47 6.42 -7.70 20.11
CA PHE A 47 6.57 -6.31 19.67
C PHE A 47 6.79 -6.21 18.15
N ALA A 48 7.62 -7.09 17.59
CA ALA A 48 7.89 -7.13 16.15
C ALA A 48 6.64 -7.51 15.32
N ALA A 49 5.88 -8.52 15.78
CA ALA A 49 4.63 -8.92 15.17
C ALA A 49 3.58 -7.79 15.24
N GLY A 50 3.50 -7.09 16.38
CA GLY A 50 2.63 -5.93 16.55
C GLY A 50 2.97 -4.78 15.59
N TYR A 51 4.26 -4.44 15.47
CA TYR A 51 4.74 -3.44 14.51
C TYR A 51 4.42 -3.83 13.07
N LEU A 52 4.73 -5.06 12.67
CA LEU A 52 4.54 -5.52 11.29
C LEU A 52 3.06 -5.62 10.91
N LYS A 53 2.20 -6.06 11.84
CA LYS A 53 0.74 -6.05 11.68
C LYS A 53 0.20 -4.62 11.51
N SER A 54 0.70 -3.67 12.31
CA SER A 54 0.36 -2.24 12.17
C SER A 54 0.82 -1.71 10.81
N GLN A 55 2.06 -2.00 10.39
CA GLN A 55 2.60 -1.61 9.09
C GLN A 55 1.73 -2.12 7.93
N ILE A 56 1.35 -3.41 7.94
CA ILE A 56 0.45 -3.99 6.93
C ILE A 56 -0.89 -3.25 6.90
N THR A 57 -1.46 -2.95 8.08
CA THR A 57 -2.72 -2.22 8.21
C THR A 57 -2.62 -0.82 7.59
N TRP A 58 -1.57 -0.07 7.91
CA TRP A 58 -1.33 1.26 7.35
C TRP A 58 -1.11 1.23 5.83
N LEU A 59 -0.41 0.22 5.33
CA LEU A 59 -0.22 0.04 3.88
C LEU A 59 -1.56 -0.20 3.18
N TRP A 60 -2.46 -1.00 3.76
CA TRP A 60 -3.82 -1.18 3.23
C TRP A 60 -4.65 0.10 3.24
N CYS A 61 -4.60 0.88 4.34
CA CYS A 61 -5.26 2.18 4.40
C CYS A 61 -4.72 3.13 3.33
N PHE A 62 -3.41 3.19 3.15
CA PHE A 62 -2.77 4.03 2.15
C PHE A 62 -3.07 3.58 0.72
N PHE A 63 -3.10 2.26 0.48
CA PHE A 63 -3.53 1.68 -0.79
C PHE A 63 -4.94 2.13 -1.16
N GLY A 64 -5.88 2.02 -0.20
CA GLY A 64 -7.26 2.48 -0.38
C GLY A 64 -7.36 3.97 -0.66
N TYR A 65 -6.59 4.80 0.06
CA TYR A 65 -6.51 6.24 -0.18
C TYR A 65 -6.06 6.58 -1.60
N VAL A 66 -4.99 5.95 -2.09
CA VAL A 66 -4.48 6.16 -3.45
C VAL A 66 -5.49 5.68 -4.50
N ALA A 67 -6.12 4.52 -4.28
CA ALA A 67 -7.14 3.99 -5.19
C ALA A 67 -8.35 4.94 -5.33
N ILE A 68 -8.88 5.44 -4.20
CA ILE A 68 -9.98 6.42 -4.20
C ILE A 68 -9.55 7.71 -4.90
N SER A 69 -8.33 8.18 -4.64
CA SER A 69 -7.79 9.39 -5.28
C SER A 69 -7.73 9.25 -6.80
N ILE A 70 -7.31 8.08 -7.32
CA ILE A 70 -7.33 7.78 -8.76
C ILE A 70 -8.75 7.84 -9.31
N ILE A 71 -9.73 7.22 -8.63
CA ILE A 71 -11.15 7.24 -9.06
C ILE A 71 -11.69 8.67 -9.15
N ILE A 72 -11.44 9.49 -8.13
CA ILE A 72 -11.87 10.90 -8.11
C ILE A 72 -11.23 11.67 -9.26
N LEU A 73 -9.93 11.43 -9.51
CA LEU A 73 -9.20 12.15 -10.54
C LEU A 73 -9.62 11.73 -11.95
N LEU A 74 -9.89 10.45 -12.17
CA LEU A 74 -10.52 9.93 -13.40
C LEU A 74 -11.88 10.59 -13.62
N ARG A 75 -12.76 10.58 -12.61
CA ARG A 75 -14.08 11.23 -12.71
C ARG A 75 -13.93 12.70 -13.10
N SER A 76 -13.04 13.44 -12.45
CA SER A 76 -12.75 14.85 -12.76
C SER A 76 -12.22 15.10 -14.18
N MET A 77 -11.63 14.09 -14.82
CA MET A 77 -11.18 14.17 -16.22
C MET A 77 -12.30 13.90 -17.22
N PHE A 78 -13.25 13.02 -16.89
CA PHE A 78 -14.38 12.69 -17.76
C PHE A 78 -15.60 13.60 -17.57
N ASP A 79 -15.70 14.28 -16.41
CA ASP A 79 -16.72 15.29 -16.14
C ASP A 79 -16.44 16.55 -17.00
N ARG A 80 -16.84 16.48 -18.27
CA ARG A 80 -16.90 17.65 -19.14
C ARG A 80 -18.05 18.49 -18.60
N LYS A 81 -17.75 19.69 -18.08
CA LYS A 81 -18.77 20.73 -17.89
C LYS A 81 -19.61 20.79 -19.17
N LYS A 82 -20.88 20.38 -19.07
CA LYS A 82 -21.91 20.83 -20.01
C LYS A 82 -22.14 22.31 -19.77
#